data_AF-A0A451ATT8-F1
#
_entry.id   AF-A0A451ATT8-F1
#
_cell.length_a   1.000
_cell.length_b   1.000
_cell.length_c   1.000
_cell.angle_alpha   90.00
_cell.angle_beta   90.00
_cell.angle_gamma   90.00
#
_symmetry.space_group_name_H-M   'P 1'
#
loop_
_entity.id
_entity.type
_entity.pdbx_description
1 polymer ?
#
loop_
_entity_poly.entity_id
_entity_poly.type
_entity_poly.pdbx_seq_one_letter_code
_entity_poly.pdbx_strand_id
1 'polypeptide(L)'
;MEIEVLIDMVASWFVSSTALAIYRDQEPVRFIYILLFIDVFVMNFLVIRILAIKQLSSHQFLKIEFQRDFLLMELLINFPVTLGVIGTLIAISISASKAQGSNLSTVMTENFDAAIVTTVIGGLVYGYCFLLQALLYRFLNKEIHEKA
;
A
#
# COMPACT_ATOMS: atom_id res chain seq x y z
N MET A 1 24.98 10.87 -0.62
CA MET A 1 23.77 10.51 -1.39
C MET A 1 22.60 10.85 -0.49
N GLU A 2 21.95 11.97 -0.78
CA GLU A 2 20.84 12.49 0.03
C GLU A 2 19.67 11.51 -0.04
N ILE A 3 18.98 11.31 1.08
CA ILE A 3 17.84 10.38 1.20
C ILE A 3 16.79 10.65 0.11
N GLU A 4 16.65 11.91 -0.32
CA GLU A 4 15.80 12.33 -1.44
C GLU A 4 16.14 11.64 -2.76
N VAL A 5 17.42 11.46 -3.08
CA VAL A 5 17.85 10.77 -4.31
C VAL A 5 17.48 9.29 -4.27
N LEU A 6 17.59 8.65 -3.10
CA LEU A 6 17.21 7.25 -2.94
C LEU A 6 15.69 7.08 -3.06
N ILE A 7 14.91 8.01 -2.48
CA ILE A 7 13.45 8.04 -2.58
C ILE A 7 13.03 8.28 -4.03
N ASP A 8 13.65 9.21 -4.74
CA ASP A 8 13.37 9.48 -6.15
C ASP A 8 13.71 8.28 -7.05
N MET A 9 14.83 7.61 -6.78
CA MET A 9 15.26 6.46 -7.56
C MET A 9 14.31 5.28 -7.36
N VAL A 10 13.92 4.99 -6.12
CA VAL A 10 12.93 3.94 -5.79
C VAL A 10 11.56 4.32 -6.36
N ALA A 11 11.11 5.57 -6.17
CA ALA A 11 9.84 6.03 -6.73
C ALA A 11 9.82 5.91 -8.25
N SER A 12 10.89 6.31 -8.97
CA SER A 12 10.96 6.20 -10.43
C SER A 12 10.84 4.76 -10.98
N TRP A 13 11.11 3.74 -10.16
CA TRP A 13 10.98 2.32 -10.54
C TRP A 13 9.55 1.79 -10.37
N PHE A 14 8.72 2.43 -9.53
CA PHE A 14 7.37 1.98 -9.19
C PHE A 14 6.27 2.96 -9.60
N VAL A 15 6.64 4.18 -9.97
CA VAL A 15 5.76 5.34 -10.09
C VAL A 15 6.03 6.01 -11.43
N SER A 16 5.00 6.21 -12.27
CA SER A 16 5.17 6.94 -13.53
C SER A 16 5.76 8.33 -13.26
N SER A 17 6.43 8.94 -14.25
CA SER A 17 6.98 10.30 -14.11
C SER A 17 5.94 11.31 -13.62
N THR A 18 4.67 11.12 -14.00
CA THR A 18 3.51 11.90 -13.53
C THR A 18 3.32 11.75 -12.02
N ALA A 19 3.37 10.53 -11.52
CA ALA A 19 3.09 10.22 -10.13
C ALA A 19 4.26 10.63 -9.19
N LEU A 20 5.49 10.70 -9.71
CA LEU A 20 6.63 11.30 -9.02
C LEU A 20 6.48 12.83 -8.89
N ALA A 21 5.99 13.51 -9.92
CA ALA A 21 5.71 14.95 -9.86
C ALA A 21 4.61 15.25 -8.82
N ILE A 22 3.54 14.47 -8.81
CA ILE A 22 2.44 14.57 -7.82
C ILE A 22 2.96 14.38 -6.39
N TYR A 23 3.85 13.40 -6.17
CA TYR A 23 4.48 13.16 -4.86
C TYR A 23 5.28 14.37 -4.35
N ARG A 24 5.97 15.09 -5.24
CA ARG A 24 6.78 16.26 -4.87
C ARG A 24 5.93 17.49 -4.57
N ASP A 25 4.85 17.68 -5.31
CA ASP A 25 4.09 18.93 -5.30
C ASP A 25 2.89 18.94 -4.33
N GLN A 26 2.47 17.77 -3.80
CA GLN A 26 1.32 17.67 -2.89
C GLN A 26 1.70 16.94 -1.59
N GLU A 27 2.08 17.69 -0.57
CA GLU A 27 2.45 17.18 0.76
C GLU A 27 1.41 16.21 1.37
N PRO A 28 0.10 16.44 1.27
CA PRO A 28 -0.91 15.48 1.74
C PRO A 28 -0.90 14.14 0.99
N VAL A 29 -0.64 14.15 -0.32
CA VAL A 29 -0.59 12.93 -1.15
C VAL A 29 0.70 12.16 -0.87
N ARG A 30 1.80 12.85 -0.61
CA ARG A 30 3.06 12.25 -0.13
C ARG A 30 2.86 11.45 1.15
N PHE A 31 2.10 11.96 2.12
CA PHE A 31 1.81 11.24 3.35
C PHE A 31 1.09 9.91 3.08
N ILE A 32 0.19 9.90 2.10
CA ILE A 32 -0.53 8.70 1.68
C ILE A 32 0.42 7.66 1.09
N TYR A 33 1.36 8.06 0.23
CA TYR A 33 2.34 7.12 -0.33
C TYR A 33 3.27 6.54 0.75
N ILE A 34 3.64 7.33 1.76
CA ILE A 34 4.41 6.83 2.91
C ILE A 34 3.59 5.79 3.69
N LEU A 35 2.31 6.05 3.95
CA LEU A 35 1.43 5.09 4.64
C LEU A 35 1.25 3.80 3.82
N LEU A 36 1.09 3.88 2.51
CA LEU A 36 1.03 2.73 1.62
C LEU A 36 2.33 1.91 1.64
N PHE A 37 3.48 2.58 1.68
CA PHE A 37 4.77 1.93 1.80
C PHE A 37 4.92 1.20 3.14
N ILE A 38 4.50 1.83 4.25
CA ILE A 38 4.48 1.21 5.57
C ILE A 38 3.56 -0.02 5.56
N ASP A 39 2.39 0.07 4.93
CA ASP A 39 1.45 -1.06 4.81
C ASP A 39 2.09 -2.26 4.11
N VAL A 40 2.74 -2.04 2.96
CA VAL A 40 3.50 -3.08 2.24
C VAL A 40 4.58 -3.69 3.13
N PHE A 41 5.32 -2.86 3.87
CA PHE A 41 6.40 -3.33 4.75
C PHE A 41 5.86 -4.20 5.89
N VAL A 42 4.80 -3.74 6.57
CA VAL A 42 4.17 -4.49 7.67
C VAL A 42 3.57 -5.79 7.14
N MET A 43 2.94 -5.78 5.96
CA MET A 43 2.37 -6.97 5.36
C MET A 43 3.44 -8.03 5.05
N ASN A 44 4.57 -7.62 4.45
CA ASN A 44 5.70 -8.52 4.22
C ASN A 44 6.29 -9.05 5.54
N PHE A 45 6.44 -8.18 6.55
CA PHE A 45 6.94 -8.57 7.86
C PHE A 45 6.04 -9.63 8.52
N LEU A 46 4.71 -9.46 8.47
CA LEU A 46 3.76 -10.44 9.02
C LEU A 46 3.83 -11.77 8.28
N VAL A 47 3.89 -11.77 6.94
CA VAL A 47 4.03 -12.99 6.14
C VAL A 47 5.31 -13.74 6.52
N ILE A 48 6.45 -13.04 6.58
CA ILE A 48 7.74 -13.64 6.96
C ILE A 48 7.68 -14.20 8.38
N ARG A 49 7.13 -13.43 9.33
CA ARG A 49 6.99 -13.85 10.72
C ARG A 49 6.13 -15.12 10.86
N ILE A 50 5.00 -15.19 10.17
CA ILE A 50 4.12 -16.37 10.18
C ILE A 50 4.86 -17.60 9.63
N LEU A 51 5.58 -17.45 8.52
CA LEU A 51 6.37 -18.53 7.94
C LEU A 51 7.51 -18.99 8.87
N ALA A 52 8.20 -18.04 9.51
CA ALA A 52 9.29 -18.33 10.45
C ALA A 52 8.77 -19.07 11.70
N ILE A 53 7.67 -18.60 12.30
CA ILE A 53 7.04 -19.26 13.46
C ILE A 53 6.65 -20.70 13.09
N LYS A 54 6.09 -20.91 11.89
CA LYS A 54 5.70 -22.23 11.42
C LYS A 54 6.90 -23.18 11.23
N GLN A 55 8.02 -22.68 10.71
CA GLN A 55 9.24 -23.51 10.51
C GLN A 55 9.95 -23.85 11.83
N LEU A 56 9.94 -22.94 12.81
CA LEU A 56 10.66 -23.10 14.08
C LEU A 56 9.86 -23.84 15.16
N SER A 57 8.53 -23.82 15.11
CA SER A 57 7.71 -24.44 16.16
C SER A 57 7.56 -25.95 15.94
N SER A 58 8.47 -26.71 16.57
CA SER A 58 8.39 -28.17 16.66
C SER A 58 7.20 -28.63 17.50
N HIS A 59 6.83 -27.96 18.60
CA HIS A 59 5.95 -28.58 19.60
C HIS A 59 4.81 -27.76 20.22
N GLN A 60 4.74 -26.44 20.11
CA GLN A 60 3.54 -25.71 20.56
C GLN A 60 3.35 -24.48 19.68
N PHE A 61 2.52 -24.64 18.65
CA PHE A 61 1.92 -23.54 17.92
C PHE A 61 1.20 -22.66 18.95
N LEU A 62 1.74 -21.48 19.27
CA LEU A 62 0.99 -20.47 20.02
C LEU A 62 -0.11 -19.96 19.08
N LYS A 63 -1.23 -20.72 19.03
CA LYS A 63 -2.41 -20.45 18.20
C LYS A 63 -2.84 -18.98 18.30
N ILE A 64 -2.63 -18.37 19.46
CA ILE A 64 -2.94 -16.97 19.77
C ILE A 64 -2.09 -16.00 18.94
N GLU A 65 -0.78 -16.22 18.80
CA GLU A 65 0.08 -15.33 18.00
C GLU A 65 -0.26 -15.41 16.51
N PHE A 66 -0.48 -16.63 16.02
CA PHE A 66 -0.89 -16.85 14.64
C PHE A 66 -2.25 -16.20 14.33
N GLN A 67 -3.25 -16.37 15.22
CA GLN A 67 -4.56 -15.75 15.06
C GLN A 67 -4.49 -14.23 15.07
N ARG A 68 -3.66 -13.64 15.95
CA ARG A 68 -3.45 -12.19 16.00
C ARG A 68 -2.83 -11.68 14.71
N ASP A 69 -1.77 -12.32 14.23
CA ASP A 69 -1.06 -11.89 13.03
C ASP A 69 -1.92 -12.08 11.77
N PHE A 70 -2.73 -13.13 11.71
CA PHE A 70 -3.71 -13.35 10.65
C PHE A 70 -4.81 -12.29 10.64
N LEU A 71 -5.35 -11.94 11.81
CA LEU A 71 -6.37 -10.88 11.92
C LEU A 71 -5.81 -9.50 11.57
N LEU A 72 -4.55 -9.23 11.91
CA LEU A 72 -3.85 -8.02 11.48
C LEU A 72 -3.67 -7.98 9.95
N MET A 73 -3.35 -9.09 9.31
CA MET A 73 -3.28 -9.16 7.85
C MET A 73 -4.63 -8.88 7.17
N GLU A 74 -5.74 -9.42 7.71
CA GLU A 74 -7.08 -9.14 7.20
C GLU A 74 -7.45 -7.65 7.29
N LEU A 75 -7.02 -6.98 8.36
CA LEU A 75 -7.22 -5.54 8.52
C LEU A 75 -6.37 -4.74 7.52
N LEU A 76 -5.08 -5.06 7.42
CA LEU A 76 -4.12 -4.34 6.59
C LEU A 76 -4.47 -4.42 5.11
N ILE A 77 -5.05 -5.53 4.62
CA ILE A 77 -5.44 -5.64 3.22
C ILE A 77 -6.39 -4.54 2.77
N ASN A 78 -7.28 -4.05 3.62
CA ASN A 78 -8.25 -3.02 3.21
C ASN A 78 -7.72 -1.59 3.35
N PHE A 79 -6.57 -1.44 4.02
CA PHE A 79 -5.97 -0.13 4.30
C PHE A 79 -5.51 0.59 3.02
N PRO A 80 -4.87 -0.08 2.04
CA PRO A 80 -4.48 0.54 0.76
C PRO A 80 -5.61 1.16 -0.05
N VAL A 81 -6.75 0.45 -0.15
CA VAL A 81 -7.92 0.96 -0.89
C VAL A 81 -8.46 2.20 -0.21
N THR A 82 -8.59 2.15 1.12
CA THR A 82 -9.09 3.28 1.92
C THR A 82 -8.21 4.51 1.75
N LEU A 83 -6.88 4.34 1.83
CA LEU A 83 -5.90 5.39 1.61
C LEU A 83 -5.93 5.95 0.18
N GLY A 84 -6.11 5.09 -0.83
CA GLY A 84 -6.28 5.50 -2.22
C GLY A 84 -7.50 6.39 -2.43
N VAL A 85 -8.65 6.03 -1.84
CA VAL A 85 -9.87 6.84 -1.88
C VAL A 85 -9.67 8.18 -1.17
N ILE A 86 -9.08 8.18 0.03
CA ILE A 86 -8.79 9.41 0.79
C ILE A 86 -7.89 10.35 -0.03
N GLY A 87 -6.84 9.83 -0.66
CA GLY A 87 -5.93 10.64 -1.47
C GLY A 87 -6.56 11.23 -2.71
N THR A 88 -7.47 10.48 -3.31
CA THR A 88 -8.29 10.95 -4.44
C THR A 88 -9.17 12.13 -4.03
N LEU A 89 -9.84 12.04 -2.88
CA LEU A 89 -10.67 13.13 -2.34
C LEU A 89 -9.85 14.37 -1.99
N ILE A 90 -8.63 14.19 -1.46
CA ILE A 90 -7.71 15.27 -1.14
C ILE A 90 -7.24 15.97 -2.43
N ALA A 91 -6.82 15.21 -3.44
CA ALA A 91 -6.38 15.75 -4.73
C ALA A 91 -7.50 16.57 -5.42
N ILE A 92 -8.73 16.05 -5.41
CA ILE A 92 -9.90 16.76 -5.95
C ILE A 92 -10.19 18.04 -5.15
N SER A 93 -10.07 17.99 -3.82
CA SER A 93 -10.29 19.16 -2.95
C SER A 93 -9.25 20.26 -3.18
N ILE A 94 -7.98 19.89 -3.40
CA ILE A 94 -6.91 20.82 -3.79
C ILE A 94 -7.18 21.41 -5.19
N SER A 95 -7.67 20.60 -6.12
CA SER A 95 -8.08 21.08 -7.45
C SER A 95 -9.17 22.14 -7.35
N ALA A 96 -10.20 21.88 -6.55
CA ALA A 96 -11.35 22.77 -6.39
C ALA A 96 -10.95 24.11 -5.74
N SER A 97 -10.01 24.10 -4.79
CA SER A 97 -9.53 25.33 -4.15
C SER A 97 -8.66 26.17 -5.09
N LYS A 98 -7.75 25.55 -5.87
CA LYS A 98 -6.89 26.26 -6.84
C LYS A 98 -7.65 26.80 -8.04
N ALA A 99 -8.75 26.14 -8.42
CA ALA A 99 -9.64 26.57 -9.49
C ALA A 99 -10.31 27.93 -9.24
N GLN A 100 -10.45 28.35 -7.98
CA GLN A 100 -11.06 29.64 -7.64
C GLN A 100 -10.18 30.86 -8.00
N GLY A 101 -8.89 30.64 -8.37
CA GLY A 101 -7.94 31.73 -8.65
C GLY A 101 -7.23 31.67 -10.00
N SER A 102 -7.57 30.74 -10.90
CA SER A 102 -6.85 30.53 -12.17
C SER A 102 -7.72 29.85 -13.25
N ASN A 103 -7.13 29.54 -14.41
CA ASN A 103 -7.82 28.86 -15.51
C ASN A 103 -8.24 27.44 -15.09
N LEU A 104 -9.53 27.27 -14.82
CA LEU A 104 -10.17 26.05 -14.31
C LEU A 104 -9.75 24.78 -15.05
N SER A 105 -9.59 24.86 -16.38
CA SER A 105 -9.22 23.72 -17.23
C SER A 105 -7.84 23.14 -16.88
N THR A 106 -6.80 23.97 -16.76
CA THR A 106 -5.44 23.48 -16.53
C THR A 106 -5.29 22.90 -15.13
N VAL A 107 -5.85 23.59 -14.12
CA VAL A 107 -5.84 23.12 -12.73
C VAL A 107 -6.63 21.83 -12.54
N MET A 108 -7.78 21.69 -13.21
CA MET A 108 -8.53 20.43 -13.19
C MET A 108 -7.70 19.29 -13.75
N THR A 109 -7.03 19.47 -14.90
CA THR A 109 -6.32 18.36 -15.56
C THR A 109 -5.16 17.82 -14.70
N GLU A 110 -4.32 18.72 -14.14
CA GLU A 110 -3.16 18.32 -13.33
C GLU A 110 -3.53 17.64 -12.01
N ASN A 111 -4.61 18.08 -11.35
CA ASN A 111 -5.04 17.48 -10.08
C ASN A 111 -5.95 16.25 -10.27
N PHE A 112 -6.59 16.12 -11.43
CA PHE A 112 -7.35 14.91 -11.77
C PHE A 112 -6.39 13.74 -12.05
N ASP A 113 -5.25 13.99 -12.68
CA ASP A 113 -4.17 13.01 -12.81
C ASP A 113 -3.68 12.54 -11.43
N ALA A 114 -3.51 13.47 -10.48
CA ALA A 114 -3.16 13.13 -9.09
C ALA A 114 -4.18 12.21 -8.41
N ALA A 115 -5.46 12.47 -8.63
CA ALA A 115 -6.55 11.67 -8.11
C ALA A 115 -6.56 10.24 -8.69
N ILE A 116 -6.43 10.12 -10.02
CA ILE A 116 -6.39 8.84 -10.73
C ILE A 116 -5.18 8.02 -10.27
N VAL A 117 -4.00 8.61 -10.29
CA VAL A 117 -2.75 7.95 -9.89
C VAL A 117 -2.87 7.39 -8.47
N THR A 118 -3.39 8.19 -7.54
CA THR A 118 -3.48 7.78 -6.14
C THR A 118 -4.46 6.63 -5.93
N THR A 119 -5.58 6.61 -6.68
CA THR A 119 -6.50 5.46 -6.71
C THR A 119 -5.80 4.21 -7.25
N VAL A 120 -5.11 4.35 -8.39
CA VAL A 120 -4.43 3.22 -9.06
C VAL A 120 -3.36 2.61 -8.17
N ILE A 121 -2.52 3.44 -7.54
CA ILE A 121 -1.48 2.96 -6.61
C ILE A 121 -2.11 2.25 -5.42
N GLY A 122 -3.16 2.81 -4.81
CA GLY A 122 -3.88 2.14 -3.71
C GLY A 122 -4.45 0.78 -4.12
N GLY A 123 -5.02 0.68 -5.32
CA GLY A 123 -5.54 -0.58 -5.88
C GLY A 123 -4.45 -1.61 -6.20
N LEU A 124 -3.29 -1.17 -6.71
CA LEU A 124 -2.15 -2.06 -6.96
C LEU A 124 -1.56 -2.61 -5.67
N VAL A 125 -1.39 -1.76 -4.65
CA VAL A 125 -0.92 -2.18 -3.32
C VAL A 125 -1.91 -3.14 -2.68
N TYR A 126 -3.22 -2.88 -2.78
CA TYR A 126 -4.26 -3.83 -2.38
C TYR A 126 -4.08 -5.19 -3.06
N GLY A 127 -3.96 -5.21 -4.39
CA GLY A 127 -3.81 -6.45 -5.15
C GLY A 127 -2.57 -7.24 -4.74
N TYR A 128 -1.47 -6.54 -4.45
CA TYR A 128 -0.25 -7.13 -3.92
C TYR A 128 -0.46 -7.75 -2.53
N CYS A 129 -1.02 -7.00 -1.58
CA CYS A 129 -1.29 -7.50 -0.22
C CYS A 129 -2.26 -8.69 -0.22
N PHE A 130 -3.30 -8.63 -1.06
CA PHE A 130 -4.25 -9.72 -1.26
C PHE A 130 -3.56 -10.98 -1.81
N LEU A 131 -2.71 -10.83 -2.83
CA LEU A 131 -1.98 -11.96 -3.41
C LEU A 131 -1.02 -12.59 -2.41
N LEU A 132 -0.31 -11.79 -1.59
CA LEU A 132 0.53 -12.30 -0.50
C LEU A 132 -0.27 -13.14 0.51
N GLN A 133 -1.43 -12.65 0.96
CA GLN A 133 -2.28 -13.40 1.89
C GLN A 133 -2.82 -14.69 1.26
N ALA A 134 -3.26 -14.65 0.01
CA ALA A 134 -3.76 -15.83 -0.70
C ALA A 134 -2.69 -16.90 -0.86
N LEU A 135 -1.44 -16.50 -1.19
CA LEU A 135 -0.30 -17.40 -1.27
C LEU A 135 0.04 -18.00 0.09
N LEU A 136 0.06 -17.19 1.15
CA LEU A 136 0.28 -17.67 2.51
C LEU A 136 -0.79 -18.68 2.92
N TYR A 137 -2.07 -18.37 2.70
CA TYR A 137 -3.18 -19.26 3.01
C TYR A 137 -3.08 -20.60 2.26
N ARG A 138 -2.75 -20.56 0.96
CA ARG A 138 -2.52 -21.77 0.15
C ARG A 138 -1.36 -22.60 0.69
N PHE A 139 -0.25 -21.97 1.06
CA PHE A 139 0.91 -22.67 1.63
C PHE A 139 0.59 -23.32 2.97
N LEU A 140 -0.20 -22.64 3.81
CA LEU A 140 -0.63 -23.18 5.09
C LEU A 140 -1.57 -24.39 4.93
N ASN A 141 -2.55 -24.33 4.02
CA ASN A 141 -3.51 -25.42 3.80
C ASN A 141 -2.93 -26.63 3.06
N LYS A 142 -1.99 -26.44 2.12
CA LYS A 142 -1.43 -27.56 1.35
C LYS A 142 -0.72 -28.58 2.25
N GLU A 143 0.02 -28.12 3.25
CA GLU A 143 0.71 -29.01 4.20
C GLU A 143 -0.23 -29.71 5.19
N ILE A 144 -1.43 -29.16 5.46
CA ILE A 144 -2.40 -29.83 6.32
C ILE A 144 -2.92 -31.12 5.65
N HIS A 145 -3.12 -31.07 4.33
CA HIS A 145 -3.57 -32.23 3.55
C HIS A 145 -2.48 -33.26 3.24
N GLU A 146 -1.20 -32.88 3.28
CA GLU A 146 -0.08 -33.82 3.12
C GLU A 146 0.27 -34.58 4.43
N LYS A 147 -0.22 -34.11 5.59
CA LYS A 147 0.01 -34.73 6.90
C LYS A 147 -1.19 -35.53 7.45
N ALA A 148 -2.32 -35.55 6.74
CA ALA A 148 -3.53 -36.30 7.09
C ALA A 148 -3.62 -37.60 6.28
#